data_AF-A0A958Y5N6-F1
#
_entry.id   AF-A0A958Y5N6-F1
#
_cell.length_a   1.000
_cell.length_b   1.000
_cell.length_c   1.000
_cell.angle_alpha   90.00
_cell.angle_beta   90.00
_cell.angle_gamma   90.00
#
_symmetry.space_group_name_H-M   'P 1'
#
loop_
_entity.id
_entity.type
_entity.pdbx_description
1 polymer ?
#
loop_
_entity_poly.entity_id
_entity_poly.type
_entity_poly.pdbx_seq_one_letter_code
_entity_poly.pdbx_strand_id
1 'polypeptide(L)'
;MMKKQLLFPILVLAIPAFSQEFSTDSLFQLALEDLPAFSKQITAKAETDLEKAEAVVGWYARHFDWTYTDYQRRTVQDILARRGGNCNELAMVAKASLGSLGVKMRRMREINLHITSDRRQASAVQRVAEIGNKASVFGRRHNDHVWLEVYDQASEQWIPADPSLGVVGLRPWLAARYSFGKRYSLDPSSEDMIAPFAVFAESEGQWINRTAEYAINGFDGLYYGQLAELPSWSRWVEQVEQLDDLALAAFQGQANLHEQSEKIEVLAETYQQLGQEFLATDLGIIHQNIDAFSQSLVAGDFEAVVAAYTHDAKLFPQRGDIRRGEASIRSYWTPPADRESRAVHHRIMPEEIVVLDDTAYDWGYYEGATRRGDGTEVHWEGKYVIVWKKTAEGQWKIYLDSWNNL
;
A
#
# COMPACT_ATOMS: atom_id res chain seq x y z
N MET A 1 -24.94 68.03 6.06
CA MET A 1 -24.10 67.44 7.12
C MET A 1 -23.45 66.18 6.55
N MET A 2 -22.35 66.35 5.77
CA MET A 2 -21.66 65.25 5.09
C MET A 2 -20.34 64.96 5.83
N LYS A 3 -20.22 63.76 6.41
CA LYS A 3 -19.00 63.27 7.03
C LYS A 3 -17.98 62.91 5.94
N LYS A 4 -16.81 63.54 5.95
CA LYS A 4 -15.61 63.07 5.22
C LYS A 4 -15.04 61.87 5.98
N GLN A 5 -14.99 60.70 5.34
CA GLN A 5 -14.14 59.58 5.79
C GLN A 5 -12.81 59.66 5.05
N LEU A 6 -11.71 59.75 5.82
CA LEU A 6 -10.35 59.58 5.31
C LEU A 6 -10.13 58.09 5.01
N LEU A 7 -9.78 57.76 3.77
CA LEU A 7 -9.15 56.48 3.45
C LEU A 7 -7.64 56.57 3.77
N PHE A 8 -7.17 55.71 4.66
CA PHE A 8 -5.74 55.39 4.79
C PHE A 8 -5.40 54.28 3.79
N PRO A 9 -4.31 54.38 3.01
CA PRO A 9 -3.84 53.26 2.21
C PRO A 9 -3.12 52.26 3.14
N ILE A 10 -3.67 51.06 3.26
CA ILE A 10 -2.97 49.92 3.86
C ILE A 10 -1.97 49.44 2.81
N LEU A 11 -0.68 49.71 3.05
CA LEU A 11 0.42 49.15 2.27
C LEU A 11 0.57 47.67 2.68
N VAL A 12 0.03 46.76 1.88
CA VAL A 12 0.28 45.33 2.04
C VAL A 12 1.69 45.05 1.51
N LEU A 13 2.66 44.97 2.43
CA LEU A 13 3.98 44.41 2.15
C LEU A 13 3.81 42.90 1.95
N ALA A 14 3.74 42.46 0.70
CA ALA A 14 3.90 41.05 0.36
C ALA A 14 5.33 40.63 0.71
N ILE A 15 5.48 39.84 1.78
CA ILE A 15 6.72 39.12 2.07
C ILE A 15 6.76 37.95 1.08
N PRO A 16 7.77 37.83 0.20
CA PRO A 16 7.91 36.65 -0.63
C PRO A 16 8.28 35.49 0.28
N ALA A 17 7.38 34.51 0.41
CA ALA A 17 7.74 33.21 0.97
C ALA A 17 8.67 32.52 -0.04
N PHE A 18 9.97 32.73 0.11
CA PHE A 18 10.98 31.90 -0.52
C PHE A 18 10.91 30.52 0.17
N SER A 19 10.11 29.60 -0.37
CA SER A 19 10.33 28.18 -0.09
C SER A 19 11.60 27.79 -0.84
N GLN A 20 12.70 27.63 -0.12
CA GLN A 20 13.91 27.08 -0.70
C GLN A 20 13.62 25.61 -1.05
N GLU A 21 13.46 25.31 -2.34
CA GLU A 21 13.35 23.94 -2.81
C GLU A 21 14.71 23.26 -2.62
N PHE A 22 14.77 22.31 -1.70
CA PHE A 22 15.95 21.49 -1.48
C PHE A 22 16.05 20.43 -2.58
N SER A 23 17.23 20.29 -3.20
CA SER A 23 17.48 19.17 -4.10
C SER A 23 17.56 17.85 -3.31
N THR A 24 17.27 16.72 -3.95
CA THR A 24 17.38 15.40 -3.31
C THR A 24 18.76 15.16 -2.69
N ASP A 25 19.84 15.53 -3.39
CA ASP A 25 21.20 15.39 -2.86
C ASP A 25 21.45 16.27 -1.63
N SER A 26 20.89 17.48 -1.59
CA SER A 26 20.99 18.34 -0.40
C SER A 26 20.23 17.76 0.80
N LEU A 27 19.10 17.09 0.57
CA LEU A 27 18.35 16.39 1.62
C LEU A 27 19.11 15.16 2.13
N PHE A 28 19.77 14.40 1.25
CA PHE A 28 20.65 13.31 1.66
C PHE A 28 21.82 13.79 2.51
N GLN A 29 22.48 14.87 2.09
CA GLN A 29 23.58 15.46 2.85
C GLN A 29 23.09 15.92 4.24
N LEU A 30 21.93 16.58 4.28
CA LEU A 30 21.32 16.99 5.54
C LEU A 30 20.98 15.78 6.44
N ALA A 31 20.49 14.67 5.88
CA ALA A 31 20.21 13.45 6.65
C ALA A 31 21.47 12.85 7.29
N LEU A 32 22.63 12.96 6.61
CA LEU A 32 23.92 12.49 7.11
C LEU A 32 24.50 13.39 8.21
N GLU A 33 24.32 14.71 8.08
CA GLU A 33 24.88 15.72 8.99
C GLU A 33 23.99 15.97 10.21
N ASP A 34 22.67 16.07 10.01
CA ASP A 34 21.66 16.41 11.00
C ASP A 34 20.31 15.75 10.66
N LEU A 35 20.19 14.47 11.05
CA LEU A 35 18.98 13.68 10.83
C LEU A 35 17.70 14.35 11.41
N PRO A 36 17.72 14.95 12.62
CA PRO A 36 16.60 15.75 13.11
C PRO A 36 16.20 16.91 12.20
N ALA A 37 17.15 17.70 11.69
CA ALA A 37 16.86 18.79 10.76
C ALA A 37 16.28 18.27 9.43
N PHE A 38 16.86 17.19 8.88
CA PHE A 38 16.32 16.51 7.72
C PHE A 38 14.87 16.06 7.93
N SER A 39 14.59 15.39 9.06
CA SER A 39 13.26 14.86 9.36
C SER A 39 12.25 15.99 9.47
N LYS A 40 12.59 17.11 10.11
CA LYS A 40 11.75 18.31 10.17
C LYS A 40 11.52 18.92 8.79
N GLN A 41 12.54 18.92 7.93
CA GLN A 41 12.45 19.50 6.59
C GLN A 41 11.47 18.71 5.71
N ILE A 42 11.55 17.38 5.70
CA ILE A 42 10.66 16.55 4.86
C ILE A 42 9.24 16.45 5.42
N THR A 43 9.05 16.73 6.72
CA THR A 43 7.74 16.73 7.39
C THR A 43 7.18 18.14 7.63
N ALA A 44 7.73 19.18 7.00
CA ALA A 44 7.38 20.57 7.29
C ALA A 44 5.90 20.92 7.08
N LYS A 45 5.16 20.13 6.28
CA LYS A 45 3.72 20.28 6.03
C LYS A 45 2.84 19.32 6.82
N ALA A 46 3.43 18.38 7.57
CA ALA A 46 2.68 17.38 8.32
C ALA A 46 2.20 17.95 9.66
N GLU A 47 0.90 17.82 9.91
CA GLU A 47 0.20 18.22 11.12
C GLU A 47 -0.02 17.04 12.08
N THR A 48 -0.17 15.83 11.53
CA THR A 48 -0.39 14.59 12.31
C THR A 48 0.84 13.68 12.35
N ASP A 49 0.84 12.68 13.24
CA ASP A 49 1.92 11.68 13.27
C ASP A 49 1.79 10.69 12.10
N LEU A 50 0.57 10.47 11.62
CA LEU A 50 0.29 9.78 10.35
C LEU A 50 0.97 10.48 9.17
N GLU A 51 0.74 11.79 8.98
CA GLU A 51 1.33 12.55 7.86
C GLU A 51 2.86 12.61 7.95
N LYS A 52 3.43 12.66 9.16
CA LYS A 52 4.88 12.53 9.36
C LYS A 52 5.38 11.15 8.91
N ALA A 53 4.66 10.09 9.27
CA ALA A 53 4.97 8.73 8.85
C ALA A 53 4.93 8.58 7.32
N GLU A 54 3.88 9.09 6.67
CA GLU A 54 3.73 9.10 5.21
C GLU A 54 4.88 9.83 4.52
N ALA A 55 5.25 11.02 5.02
CA ALA A 55 6.36 11.80 4.48
C ALA A 55 7.70 11.07 4.62
N VAL A 56 8.01 10.51 5.81
CA VAL A 56 9.27 9.80 6.06
C VAL A 56 9.35 8.50 5.28
N VAL A 57 8.32 7.64 5.38
CA VAL A 57 8.25 6.35 4.68
C VAL A 57 8.29 6.55 3.18
N GLY A 58 7.46 7.46 2.66
CA GLY A 58 7.41 7.76 1.24
C GLY A 58 8.73 8.33 0.71
N TRP A 59 9.44 9.16 1.49
CA TRP A 59 10.75 9.68 1.08
C TRP A 59 11.77 8.54 0.95
N TYR A 60 11.88 7.66 1.96
CA TYR A 60 12.82 6.54 1.88
C TYR A 60 12.49 5.58 0.76
N ALA A 61 11.22 5.19 0.61
CA ALA A 61 10.81 4.24 -0.43
C ALA A 61 11.07 4.74 -1.86
N ARG A 62 11.06 6.06 -2.09
CA ARG A 62 11.34 6.67 -3.40
C ARG A 62 12.82 6.91 -3.69
N HIS A 63 13.65 6.99 -2.65
CA HIS A 63 15.03 7.44 -2.78
C HIS A 63 16.07 6.39 -2.39
N PHE A 64 15.65 5.27 -1.81
CA PHE A 64 16.55 4.18 -1.42
C PHE A 64 16.47 3.03 -2.40
N ASP A 65 17.63 2.48 -2.74
CA ASP A 65 17.72 1.24 -3.49
C ASP A 65 17.46 0.04 -2.56
N TRP A 66 16.52 -0.81 -2.96
CA TRP A 66 16.32 -2.08 -2.26
C TRP A 66 17.49 -3.02 -2.53
N THR A 67 17.99 -3.68 -1.48
CA THR A 67 19.07 -4.67 -1.62
C THR A 67 18.83 -5.93 -0.80
N TYR A 68 19.21 -7.09 -1.35
CA TYR A 68 19.15 -8.36 -0.63
C TYR A 68 20.00 -8.34 0.65
N THR A 69 19.55 -9.10 1.65
CA THR A 69 20.28 -9.31 2.91
C THR A 69 21.67 -9.91 2.67
N ASP A 70 22.69 -9.22 3.18
CA ASP A 70 24.10 -9.65 3.16
C ASP A 70 24.66 -9.92 4.57
N TYR A 71 23.80 -9.86 5.59
CA TYR A 71 24.09 -10.09 7.01
C TYR A 71 25.16 -9.17 7.61
N GLN A 72 25.55 -8.09 6.93
CA GLN A 72 26.42 -7.07 7.52
C GLN A 72 25.64 -6.27 8.56
N ARG A 73 26.31 -5.93 9.67
CA ARG A 73 25.75 -5.00 10.66
C ARG A 73 26.09 -3.59 10.23
N ARG A 74 25.06 -2.77 9.98
CA ARG A 74 25.19 -1.37 9.59
C ARG A 74 24.56 -0.45 10.62
N THR A 75 25.13 0.73 10.79
CA THR A 75 24.53 1.83 11.55
C THR A 75 23.52 2.59 10.69
N VAL A 76 22.71 3.46 11.30
CA VAL A 76 21.83 4.37 10.56
C VAL A 76 22.63 5.23 9.57
N GLN A 77 23.79 5.74 9.97
CA GLN A 77 24.67 6.54 9.10
C GLN A 77 25.18 5.73 7.89
N ASP A 78 25.60 4.48 8.10
CA ASP A 78 26.05 3.61 7.00
C ASP A 78 24.93 3.36 5.98
N ILE A 79 23.70 3.15 6.45
CA ILE A 79 22.53 2.90 5.59
C ILE A 79 22.16 4.17 4.81
N LEU A 80 22.14 5.34 5.47
CA LEU A 80 21.91 6.64 4.81
C LEU A 80 22.96 6.92 3.75
N ALA A 81 24.25 6.65 4.04
CA ALA A 81 25.34 6.87 3.10
C ALA A 81 25.26 5.93 1.88
N ARG A 82 24.81 4.69 2.10
CA ARG A 82 24.55 3.71 1.04
C ARG A 82 23.34 4.07 0.18
N ARG A 83 22.39 4.84 0.71
CA ARG A 83 21.09 5.15 0.09
C ARG A 83 20.32 3.87 -0.28
N GLY A 84 20.34 2.87 0.61
CA GLY A 84 19.71 1.59 0.31
C GLY A 84 19.90 0.53 1.38
N GLY A 85 19.08 -0.52 1.31
CA GLY A 85 19.13 -1.61 2.28
C GLY A 85 18.00 -2.63 2.12
N ASN A 86 17.98 -3.62 3.01
CA ASN A 86 16.86 -4.55 3.16
C ASN A 86 15.78 -4.00 4.11
N CYS A 87 14.71 -4.77 4.35
CA CYS A 87 13.61 -4.34 5.21
C CYS A 87 13.99 -3.93 6.64
N ASN A 88 14.94 -4.64 7.24
CA ASN A 88 15.45 -4.26 8.54
C ASN A 88 16.18 -2.90 8.49
N GLU A 89 17.03 -2.68 7.49
CA GLU A 89 17.80 -1.45 7.35
C GLU A 89 16.90 -0.25 7.04
N LEU A 90 15.89 -0.42 6.17
CA LEU A 90 14.89 0.61 5.89
C LEU A 90 14.04 0.94 7.12
N ALA A 91 13.62 -0.08 7.89
CA ALA A 91 12.93 0.14 9.16
C ALA A 91 13.81 0.86 10.20
N MET A 92 15.13 0.62 10.20
CA MET A 92 16.06 1.30 11.10
C MET A 92 16.18 2.80 10.81
N VAL A 93 16.33 3.19 9.53
CA VAL A 93 16.43 4.61 9.16
C VAL A 93 15.10 5.33 9.35
N ALA A 94 13.97 4.71 8.98
CA ALA A 94 12.64 5.28 9.21
C ALA A 94 12.37 5.49 10.70
N LYS A 95 12.71 4.49 11.55
CA LYS A 95 12.59 4.58 13.00
C LYS A 95 13.43 5.71 13.59
N ALA A 96 14.66 5.90 13.12
CA ALA A 96 15.53 6.96 13.60
C ALA A 96 14.97 8.36 13.26
N SER A 97 14.48 8.54 12.03
CA SER A 97 13.91 9.80 11.56
C SER A 97 12.63 10.16 12.30
N LEU A 98 11.67 9.23 12.37
CA LEU A 98 10.43 9.41 13.13
C LEU A 98 10.71 9.63 14.63
N GLY A 99 11.71 8.95 15.18
CA GLY A 99 12.09 9.09 16.59
C GLY A 99 12.62 10.50 16.89
N SER A 100 13.36 11.10 15.96
CA SER A 100 13.82 12.49 16.06
C SER A 100 12.69 13.53 16.06
N LEU A 101 11.51 13.14 15.55
CA LEU A 101 10.28 13.93 15.54
C LEU A 101 9.40 13.70 16.77
N GLY A 102 9.82 12.83 17.70
CA GLY A 102 9.05 12.46 18.88
C GLY A 102 7.84 11.56 18.60
N VAL A 103 7.77 10.98 17.39
CA VAL A 103 6.68 10.06 17.01
C VAL A 103 6.81 8.78 17.84
N LYS A 104 5.71 8.35 18.46
CA LYS A 104 5.68 7.07 19.19
C LYS A 104 5.55 5.93 18.18
N MET A 105 6.40 4.91 18.32
CA MET A 105 6.41 3.77 17.39
C MET A 105 6.83 2.48 18.07
N ARG A 106 6.54 1.34 17.43
CA ARG A 106 7.05 0.03 17.79
C ARG A 106 7.48 -0.75 16.55
N ARG A 107 8.41 -1.67 16.73
CA ARG A 107 8.94 -2.48 15.64
C ARG A 107 8.01 -3.65 15.41
N MET A 108 7.78 -3.98 14.15
CA MET A 108 6.94 -5.10 13.75
C MET A 108 7.81 -6.19 13.15
N ARG A 109 7.48 -7.42 13.51
CA ARG A 109 8.07 -8.65 13.01
C ARG A 109 6.96 -9.51 12.49
N GLU A 110 7.16 -10.08 11.32
CA GLU A 110 6.18 -10.96 10.74
C GLU A 110 6.83 -12.14 10.04
N ILE A 111 6.02 -13.16 9.81
CA ILE A 111 6.36 -14.28 8.94
C ILE A 111 5.25 -14.36 7.90
N ASN A 112 5.65 -14.32 6.63
CA ASN A 112 4.73 -14.39 5.50
C ASN A 112 4.92 -15.66 4.71
N LEU A 113 3.80 -16.19 4.20
CA LEU A 113 3.79 -17.10 3.09
C LEU A 113 4.56 -16.48 1.93
N HIS A 114 5.31 -17.31 1.22
CA HIS A 114 6.21 -16.86 0.17
C HIS A 114 6.24 -17.89 -0.97
N ILE A 115 6.58 -17.47 -2.19
CA ILE A 115 6.87 -18.44 -3.27
C ILE A 115 7.89 -19.49 -2.81
N THR A 116 7.74 -20.71 -3.33
CA THR A 116 8.61 -21.83 -2.98
C THR A 116 10.06 -21.56 -3.40
N SER A 117 11.00 -21.76 -2.48
CA SER A 117 12.43 -21.58 -2.74
C SER A 117 13.29 -22.60 -2.00
N ASP A 118 13.79 -23.60 -2.73
CA ASP A 118 14.73 -24.59 -2.17
C ASP A 118 16.07 -23.95 -1.80
N ARG A 119 16.49 -22.91 -2.54
CA ARG A 119 17.67 -22.10 -2.20
C ARG A 119 17.51 -21.47 -0.81
N ARG A 120 16.36 -20.83 -0.54
CA ARG A 120 16.09 -20.24 0.77
C ARG A 120 16.06 -21.29 1.86
N GLN A 121 15.43 -22.44 1.61
CA GLN A 121 15.43 -23.55 2.56
C GLN A 121 16.86 -23.99 2.92
N ALA A 122 17.73 -24.18 1.92
CA ALA A 122 19.12 -24.57 2.16
C ALA A 122 19.88 -23.52 2.98
N SER A 123 19.74 -22.23 2.64
CA SER A 123 20.32 -21.14 3.43
C SER A 123 19.75 -21.09 4.85
N ALA A 124 18.46 -21.30 5.03
CA ALA A 124 17.81 -21.29 6.33
C ALA A 124 18.31 -22.42 7.24
N VAL A 125 18.47 -23.64 6.71
CA VAL A 125 19.02 -24.79 7.46
C VAL A 125 20.43 -24.48 7.95
N GLN A 126 21.28 -23.89 7.10
CA GLN A 126 22.63 -23.46 7.52
C GLN A 126 22.57 -22.43 8.64
N ARG A 127 21.68 -21.44 8.53
CA ARG A 127 21.52 -20.39 9.54
C ARG A 127 20.97 -20.93 10.87
N VAL A 128 20.06 -21.90 10.84
CA VAL A 128 19.60 -22.59 12.06
C VAL A 128 20.75 -23.32 12.74
N ALA A 129 21.64 -23.97 11.99
CA ALA A 129 22.82 -24.61 12.55
C ALA A 129 23.82 -23.60 13.17
N GLU A 130 23.93 -22.39 12.61
CA GLU A 130 24.84 -21.35 13.09
C GLU A 130 24.32 -20.56 14.31
N ILE A 131 23.06 -20.14 14.27
CA ILE A 131 22.51 -19.18 15.23
C ILE A 131 21.24 -19.68 15.94
N GLY A 132 20.89 -20.95 15.75
CA GLY A 132 19.78 -21.63 16.41
C GLY A 132 18.42 -21.37 15.76
N ASN A 133 17.39 -21.90 16.42
CA ASN A 133 16.00 -21.96 15.93
C ASN A 133 15.40 -20.60 15.54
N LYS A 134 15.93 -19.48 16.04
CA LYS A 134 15.50 -18.13 15.62
C LYS A 134 15.70 -17.84 14.14
N ALA A 135 16.57 -18.58 13.45
CA ALA A 135 16.73 -18.48 12.01
C ALA A 135 15.68 -19.28 11.22
N SER A 136 14.82 -20.05 11.90
CA SER A 136 13.78 -20.84 11.23
C SER A 136 12.61 -20.02 10.69
N VAL A 137 12.57 -18.72 11.01
CA VAL A 137 11.53 -17.75 10.58
C VAL A 137 11.54 -17.47 9.08
N PHE A 138 12.54 -17.96 8.35
CA PHE A 138 12.54 -18.04 6.89
C PHE A 138 12.84 -19.48 6.46
N GLY A 139 12.30 -19.90 5.32
CA GLY A 139 12.42 -21.27 4.84
C GLY A 139 11.84 -21.46 3.45
N ARG A 140 11.43 -22.69 3.12
CA ARG A 140 11.01 -23.08 1.77
C ARG A 140 9.80 -22.28 1.27
N ARG A 141 8.80 -22.07 2.14
CA ARG A 141 7.50 -21.47 1.78
C ARG A 141 7.19 -20.22 2.60
N HIS A 142 8.16 -19.70 3.33
CA HIS A 142 7.98 -18.55 4.21
C HIS A 142 9.24 -17.68 4.30
N ASN A 143 9.05 -16.42 4.66
CA ASN A 143 10.11 -15.48 4.96
C ASN A 143 9.73 -14.57 6.12
N ASP A 144 10.71 -14.04 6.82
CA ASP A 144 10.46 -12.95 7.77
C ASP A 144 10.54 -11.59 7.08
N HIS A 145 9.84 -10.63 7.66
CA HIS A 145 9.89 -9.24 7.25
C HIS A 145 9.78 -8.32 8.47
N VAL A 146 10.25 -7.08 8.31
CA VAL A 146 10.33 -6.09 9.38
C VAL A 146 9.80 -4.76 8.89
N TRP A 147 8.94 -4.16 9.70
CA TRP A 147 8.33 -2.85 9.45
C TRP A 147 8.00 -2.15 10.78
N LEU A 148 7.24 -1.06 10.78
CA LEU A 148 6.92 -0.25 11.97
C LEU A 148 5.41 -0.07 12.16
N GLU A 149 4.94 -0.05 13.40
CA GLU A 149 3.67 0.60 13.73
C GLU A 149 3.97 1.97 14.35
N VAL A 150 3.31 2.99 13.85
CA VAL A 150 3.33 4.36 14.38
C VAL A 150 2.05 4.60 15.16
N TYR A 151 2.15 5.13 16.37
CA TYR A 151 0.97 5.55 17.13
C TYR A 151 0.63 6.97 16.75
N ASP A 152 -0.49 7.16 16.06
CA ASP A 152 -0.98 8.47 15.69
C ASP A 152 -1.84 9.06 16.81
N GLN A 153 -1.40 10.18 17.37
CA GLN A 153 -2.09 10.84 18.48
C GLN A 153 -3.45 11.41 18.08
N ALA A 154 -3.64 11.81 16.82
CA ALA A 154 -4.88 12.43 16.36
C ALA A 154 -6.03 11.40 16.29
N SER A 155 -5.73 10.18 15.83
CA SER A 155 -6.69 9.07 15.74
C SER A 155 -6.67 8.13 16.96
N GLU A 156 -5.66 8.25 17.84
CA GLU A 156 -5.39 7.34 18.97
C GLU A 156 -5.15 5.87 18.54
N GLN A 157 -4.68 5.65 17.30
CA GLN A 157 -4.50 4.32 16.73
C GLN A 157 -3.04 3.98 16.45
N TRP A 158 -2.72 2.68 16.48
CA TRP A 158 -1.50 2.16 15.90
C TRP A 158 -1.72 1.92 14.41
N ILE A 159 -0.86 2.52 13.59
CA ILE A 159 -0.98 2.53 12.13
C ILE A 159 0.26 1.86 11.54
N PRO A 160 0.11 0.92 10.60
CA PRO A 160 1.26 0.32 9.95
C PRO A 160 1.98 1.32 9.04
N ALA A 161 3.31 1.24 9.07
CA ALA A 161 4.23 2.07 8.33
C ALA A 161 5.40 1.17 7.85
N ASP A 162 5.35 0.79 6.58
CA ASP A 162 6.31 -0.13 5.97
C ASP A 162 7.18 0.60 4.94
N PRO A 163 8.44 0.93 5.29
CA PRO A 163 9.34 1.65 4.39
C PRO A 163 9.83 0.81 3.22
N SER A 164 9.80 -0.52 3.29
CA SER A 164 10.17 -1.38 2.15
C SER A 164 9.11 -1.40 1.07
N LEU A 165 7.85 -1.30 1.48
CA LEU A 165 6.71 -1.25 0.55
C LEU A 165 6.35 0.19 0.18
N GLY A 166 6.82 1.17 0.97
CA GLY A 166 6.45 2.58 0.83
C GLY A 166 5.00 2.86 1.17
N VAL A 167 4.40 2.07 2.07
CA VAL A 167 2.99 2.19 2.45
C VAL A 167 2.85 2.59 3.91
N VAL A 168 1.89 3.47 4.18
CA VAL A 168 1.45 3.86 5.52
C VAL A 168 -0.07 3.77 5.54
N GLY A 169 -0.65 3.34 6.65
CA GLY A 169 -2.10 3.15 6.79
C GLY A 169 -2.52 1.68 6.72
N LEU A 170 -3.53 1.31 7.50
CA LEU A 170 -4.01 -0.06 7.62
C LEU A 170 -4.48 -0.64 6.27
N ARG A 171 -5.37 0.08 5.57
CA ARG A 171 -5.94 -0.40 4.31
C ARG A 171 -4.89 -0.53 3.18
N PRO A 172 -4.00 0.48 2.92
CA PRO A 172 -2.91 0.32 1.96
C PRO A 172 -1.95 -0.83 2.29
N TRP A 173 -1.62 -1.01 3.57
CA TRP A 173 -0.75 -2.11 4.01
C TRP A 173 -1.43 -3.46 3.80
N LEU A 174 -2.68 -3.64 4.23
CA LEU A 174 -3.43 -4.87 4.01
C LEU A 174 -3.56 -5.19 2.52
N ALA A 175 -3.85 -4.19 1.67
CA ALA A 175 -3.88 -4.37 0.23
C ALA A 175 -2.52 -4.84 -0.32
N ALA A 176 -1.40 -4.27 0.13
CA ALA A 176 -0.07 -4.70 -0.30
C ALA A 176 0.27 -6.14 0.16
N ARG A 177 -0.34 -6.63 1.25
CA ARG A 177 0.01 -7.92 1.87
C ARG A 177 -0.97 -9.06 1.64
N TYR A 178 -2.25 -8.76 1.40
CA TYR A 178 -3.34 -9.74 1.35
C TYR A 178 -4.22 -9.62 0.09
N SER A 179 -3.90 -8.72 -0.85
CA SER A 179 -4.67 -8.65 -2.09
C SER A 179 -4.56 -9.94 -2.90
N PHE A 180 -5.69 -10.41 -3.45
CA PHE A 180 -5.75 -11.49 -4.43
C PHE A 180 -5.41 -11.02 -5.85
N GLY A 181 -5.45 -9.71 -6.10
CA GLY A 181 -5.02 -9.07 -7.34
C GLY A 181 -3.51 -8.83 -7.41
N LYS A 182 -3.07 -8.15 -8.48
CA LYS A 182 -1.67 -7.77 -8.65
C LYS A 182 -1.26 -6.83 -7.50
N ARG A 183 -0.19 -7.20 -6.80
CA ARG A 183 0.35 -6.36 -5.72
C ARG A 183 1.13 -5.22 -6.33
N TYR A 184 0.81 -4.01 -5.90
CA TYR A 184 1.66 -2.87 -6.15
C TYR A 184 2.70 -2.78 -5.03
N SER A 185 3.97 -2.75 -5.39
CA SER A 185 5.04 -2.44 -4.46
C SER A 185 6.20 -1.78 -5.17
N LEU A 186 6.90 -0.91 -4.44
CA LEU A 186 8.15 -0.30 -4.88
C LEU A 186 9.32 -1.30 -4.80
N ASP A 187 9.16 -2.40 -4.06
CA ASP A 187 10.11 -3.51 -3.95
C ASP A 187 9.68 -4.67 -4.86
N PRO A 188 10.40 -4.98 -5.96
CA PRO A 188 10.05 -6.09 -6.84
C PRO A 188 10.16 -7.46 -6.17
N SER A 189 10.91 -7.59 -5.07
CA SER A 189 10.97 -8.85 -4.31
C SER A 189 9.75 -9.07 -3.40
N SER A 190 8.98 -8.02 -3.13
CA SER A 190 7.78 -8.13 -2.30
C SER A 190 6.60 -8.79 -3.02
N GLU A 191 6.64 -8.88 -4.36
CA GLU A 191 5.67 -9.69 -5.12
C GLU A 191 5.73 -11.17 -4.71
N ASP A 192 6.90 -11.63 -4.26
CA ASP A 192 7.08 -12.98 -3.78
C ASP A 192 6.55 -13.21 -2.35
N MET A 193 6.31 -12.13 -1.59
CA MET A 193 5.70 -12.17 -0.26
C MET A 193 4.17 -12.22 -0.40
N ILE A 194 3.58 -13.38 -0.12
CA ILE A 194 2.18 -13.71 -0.43
C ILE A 194 1.20 -13.32 0.68
N ALA A 195 1.41 -13.69 1.94
CA ALA A 195 0.49 -13.28 3.00
C ALA A 195 1.13 -13.49 4.36
N PRO A 196 1.23 -12.47 5.22
CA PRO A 196 1.61 -12.66 6.61
C PRO A 196 0.64 -13.64 7.29
N PHE A 197 1.17 -14.63 8.00
CA PHE A 197 0.38 -15.53 8.84
C PHE A 197 0.73 -15.40 10.32
N ALA A 198 1.74 -14.59 10.64
CA ALA A 198 2.18 -14.31 11.99
C ALA A 198 2.70 -12.88 12.02
N VAL A 199 2.15 -12.04 12.91
CA VAL A 199 2.47 -10.60 13.00
C VAL A 199 2.59 -10.23 14.47
N PHE A 200 3.74 -9.69 14.85
CA PHE A 200 4.03 -9.33 16.24
C PHE A 200 4.66 -7.95 16.35
N ALA A 201 4.22 -7.20 17.35
CA ALA A 201 4.88 -5.98 17.79
C ALA A 201 5.95 -6.33 18.83
N GLU A 202 7.15 -5.80 18.64
CA GLU A 202 8.25 -5.83 19.59
C GLU A 202 8.40 -4.44 20.23
N SER A 203 8.13 -4.37 21.53
CA SER A 203 8.19 -3.13 22.30
C SER A 203 8.78 -3.40 23.68
N GLU A 204 9.88 -2.71 24.02
CA GLU A 204 10.52 -2.81 25.35
C GLU A 204 10.85 -4.25 25.81
N GLY A 205 11.21 -5.13 24.86
CA GLY A 205 11.50 -6.53 25.14
C GLY A 205 10.27 -7.42 25.32
N GLN A 206 9.07 -6.88 25.17
CA GLN A 206 7.81 -7.62 25.14
C GLN A 206 7.35 -7.85 23.70
N TRP A 207 6.69 -8.99 23.51
CA TRP A 207 6.04 -9.37 22.26
C TRP A 207 4.53 -9.18 22.43
N ILE A 208 3.94 -8.40 21.54
CA ILE A 208 2.49 -8.19 21.46
C ILE A 208 2.03 -8.93 20.21
N ASN A 209 1.16 -9.90 20.39
CA ASN A 209 0.57 -10.63 19.27
C ASN A 209 -0.46 -9.74 18.54
N ARG A 210 -0.25 -9.59 17.23
CA ARG A 210 -1.10 -8.80 16.32
C ARG A 210 -1.62 -9.66 15.16
N THR A 211 -1.35 -10.97 15.16
CA THR A 211 -1.70 -11.90 14.09
C THR A 211 -3.19 -11.85 13.79
N ALA A 212 -4.06 -11.97 14.80
CA ALA A 212 -5.51 -11.92 14.59
C ALA A 212 -6.01 -10.58 14.04
N GLU A 213 -5.40 -9.47 14.42
CA GLU A 213 -5.81 -8.16 13.93
C GLU A 213 -5.46 -7.97 12.44
N TYR A 214 -4.29 -8.43 11.99
CA TYR A 214 -3.88 -8.26 10.59
C TYR A 214 -4.33 -9.42 9.70
N ALA A 215 -4.06 -10.66 10.08
CA ALA A 215 -4.25 -11.85 9.25
C ALA A 215 -5.68 -12.40 9.25
N ILE A 216 -6.50 -11.99 10.22
CA ILE A 216 -7.90 -12.42 10.33
C ILE A 216 -8.82 -11.22 10.16
N ASN A 217 -8.88 -10.32 11.14
CA ASN A 217 -9.84 -9.19 11.12
C ASN A 217 -9.53 -8.21 9.99
N GLY A 218 -8.25 -7.84 9.83
CA GLY A 218 -7.80 -6.94 8.78
C GLY A 218 -7.98 -7.54 7.39
N PHE A 219 -7.62 -8.81 7.21
CA PHE A 219 -7.77 -9.50 5.93
C PHE A 219 -9.25 -9.61 5.50
N ASP A 220 -10.16 -10.01 6.39
CA ASP A 220 -11.60 -10.03 6.10
C ASP A 220 -12.15 -8.61 5.87
N GLY A 221 -11.73 -7.65 6.70
CA GLY A 221 -12.11 -6.24 6.58
C GLY A 221 -11.65 -5.58 5.27
N LEU A 222 -10.51 -6.01 4.71
CA LEU A 222 -10.05 -5.57 3.38
C LEU A 222 -11.09 -5.87 2.30
N TYR A 223 -11.86 -6.94 2.46
CA TYR A 223 -12.94 -7.37 1.57
C TYR A 223 -14.32 -7.24 2.23
N TYR A 224 -14.49 -6.23 3.08
CA TYR A 224 -15.79 -5.83 3.64
C TYR A 224 -16.53 -6.94 4.41
N GLY A 225 -15.79 -7.85 5.04
CA GLY A 225 -16.38 -8.96 5.79
C GLY A 225 -16.85 -10.13 4.92
N GLN A 226 -16.57 -10.11 3.61
CA GLN A 226 -17.09 -11.11 2.67
C GLN A 226 -16.25 -12.39 2.64
N LEU A 227 -15.01 -12.38 3.17
CA LEU A 227 -14.24 -13.62 3.23
C LEU A 227 -14.86 -14.58 4.22
N ALA A 228 -15.47 -14.07 5.30
CA ALA A 228 -16.16 -14.87 6.31
C ALA A 228 -17.24 -15.82 5.75
N GLU A 229 -17.82 -15.49 4.60
CA GLU A 229 -18.86 -16.28 3.94
C GLU A 229 -18.28 -17.36 2.99
N LEU A 230 -16.96 -17.36 2.75
CA LEU A 230 -16.32 -18.28 1.82
C LEU A 230 -15.94 -19.61 2.49
N PRO A 231 -16.08 -20.75 1.80
CA PRO A 231 -15.78 -22.07 2.36
C PRO A 231 -14.37 -22.22 2.93
N SER A 232 -13.36 -21.58 2.33
CA SER A 232 -11.97 -21.70 2.77
C SER A 232 -11.62 -20.83 3.97
N TRP A 233 -12.48 -19.88 4.38
CA TRP A 233 -12.13 -18.90 5.41
C TRP A 233 -11.93 -19.50 6.79
N SER A 234 -12.86 -20.35 7.25
CA SER A 234 -12.73 -20.97 8.58
C SER A 234 -11.44 -21.79 8.69
N ARG A 235 -11.02 -22.42 7.58
CA ARG A 235 -9.77 -23.17 7.49
C ARG A 235 -8.55 -22.23 7.54
N TRP A 236 -8.60 -21.10 6.85
CA TRP A 236 -7.54 -20.07 6.93
C TRP A 236 -7.33 -19.60 8.38
N VAL A 237 -8.41 -19.22 9.06
CA VAL A 237 -8.38 -18.77 10.46
C VAL A 237 -7.77 -19.84 11.37
N GLU A 238 -8.28 -21.07 11.30
CA GLU A 238 -7.79 -22.19 12.11
C GLU A 238 -6.29 -22.44 11.89
N GLN A 239 -5.83 -22.43 10.63
CA GLN A 239 -4.43 -22.70 10.30
C GLN A 239 -3.49 -21.58 10.72
N VAL A 240 -3.93 -20.32 10.63
CA VAL A 240 -3.21 -19.16 11.16
C VAL A 240 -3.04 -19.29 12.67
N GLU A 241 -4.13 -19.57 13.40
CA GLU A 241 -4.10 -19.75 14.86
C GLU A 241 -3.19 -20.91 15.29
N GLN A 242 -3.18 -22.02 14.53
CA GLN A 242 -2.29 -23.15 14.79
C GLN A 242 -0.80 -22.83 14.62
N LEU A 243 -0.45 -21.82 13.84
CA LEU A 243 0.94 -21.41 13.56
C LEU A 243 1.40 -20.23 14.41
N ASP A 244 0.49 -19.45 14.99
CA ASP A 244 0.79 -18.20 15.66
C ASP A 244 1.74 -18.36 16.87
N ASP A 245 1.40 -19.24 17.81
CA ASP A 245 2.25 -19.53 18.97
C ASP A 245 3.60 -20.15 18.57
N LEU A 246 3.60 -20.97 17.51
CA LEU A 246 4.82 -21.60 16.97
C LEU A 246 5.74 -20.56 16.31
N ALA A 247 5.16 -19.57 15.63
CA ALA A 247 5.88 -18.46 15.03
C ALA A 247 6.51 -17.54 16.09
N LEU A 248 5.77 -17.22 17.15
CA LEU A 248 6.32 -16.47 18.28
C LEU A 248 7.45 -17.23 18.96
N ALA A 249 7.26 -18.52 19.23
CA ALA A 249 8.29 -19.38 19.80
C ALA A 249 9.52 -19.45 18.89
N ALA A 250 9.34 -19.45 17.56
CA ALA A 250 10.46 -19.40 16.62
C ALA A 250 11.21 -18.07 16.69
N PHE A 251 10.55 -16.91 16.73
CA PHE A 251 11.23 -15.63 16.96
C PHE A 251 12.04 -15.62 18.26
N GLN A 252 11.54 -16.30 19.30
CA GLN A 252 12.21 -16.44 20.60
C GLN A 252 13.28 -17.55 20.62
N GLY A 253 13.47 -18.29 19.53
CA GLY A 253 14.42 -19.39 19.42
C GLY A 253 14.02 -20.68 20.15
N GLN A 254 12.76 -20.81 20.53
CA GLN A 254 12.20 -21.93 21.29
C GLN A 254 11.59 -23.02 20.38
N ALA A 255 11.22 -22.70 19.14
CA ALA A 255 10.67 -23.64 18.17
C ALA A 255 11.35 -23.52 16.80
N ASN A 256 11.41 -24.61 16.05
CA ASN A 256 11.91 -24.61 14.67
C ASN A 256 10.75 -24.72 13.68
N LEU A 257 10.43 -23.63 12.97
CA LEU A 257 9.33 -23.62 11.99
C LEU A 257 9.56 -24.54 10.80
N HIS A 258 10.79 -24.99 10.53
CA HIS A 258 11.03 -25.97 9.46
C HIS A 258 10.36 -27.31 9.75
N GLU A 259 10.09 -27.62 11.03
CA GLU A 259 9.30 -28.79 11.44
C GLU A 259 7.80 -28.64 11.12
N GLN A 260 7.35 -27.43 10.80
CA GLN A 260 5.96 -27.09 10.46
C GLN A 260 5.77 -26.87 8.95
N SER A 261 6.72 -27.30 8.11
CA SER A 261 6.71 -27.04 6.66
C SER A 261 5.43 -27.54 5.97
N GLU A 262 4.87 -28.67 6.40
CA GLU A 262 3.59 -29.19 5.87
C GLU A 262 2.42 -28.26 6.19
N LYS A 263 2.33 -27.77 7.44
CA LYS A 263 1.28 -26.81 7.84
C LYS A 263 1.36 -25.51 7.04
N ILE A 264 2.57 -25.00 6.83
CA ILE A 264 2.80 -23.77 6.06
C ILE A 264 2.43 -23.97 4.58
N GLU A 265 2.72 -25.14 3.99
CA GLU A 265 2.31 -25.45 2.62
C GLU A 265 0.78 -25.53 2.50
N VAL A 266 0.10 -26.23 3.41
CA VAL A 266 -1.37 -26.33 3.42
C VAL A 266 -2.03 -24.95 3.65
N LEU A 267 -1.42 -24.08 4.47
CA LEU A 267 -1.87 -22.69 4.62
C LEU A 267 -1.73 -21.90 3.31
N ALA A 268 -0.63 -22.10 2.57
CA ALA A 268 -0.44 -21.47 1.27
C ALA A 268 -1.47 -21.91 0.23
N GLU A 269 -1.81 -23.20 0.21
CA GLU A 269 -2.88 -23.75 -0.64
C GLU A 269 -4.24 -23.17 -0.26
N THR A 270 -4.51 -23.03 1.05
CA THR A 270 -5.76 -22.45 1.56
C THR A 270 -5.91 -20.98 1.17
N TYR A 271 -4.83 -20.19 1.24
CA TYR A 271 -4.81 -18.81 0.73
C TYR A 271 -5.14 -18.74 -0.77
N GLN A 272 -4.55 -19.63 -1.58
CA GLN A 272 -4.81 -19.68 -3.02
C GLN A 272 -6.26 -20.06 -3.32
N GLN A 273 -6.81 -21.04 -2.59
CA GLN A 273 -8.20 -21.46 -2.74
C GLN A 273 -9.16 -20.33 -2.36
N LEU A 274 -8.90 -19.66 -1.23
CA LEU A 274 -9.69 -18.51 -0.78
C LEU A 274 -9.70 -17.39 -1.84
N GLY A 275 -8.55 -17.11 -2.46
CA GLY A 275 -8.47 -16.16 -3.56
C GLY A 275 -9.30 -16.56 -4.78
N GLN A 276 -9.28 -17.84 -5.17
CA GLN A 276 -10.10 -18.35 -6.27
C GLN A 276 -11.60 -18.25 -5.94
N GLU A 277 -12.00 -18.59 -4.72
CA GLU A 277 -13.38 -18.46 -4.25
C GLU A 277 -13.84 -17.01 -4.29
N PHE A 278 -13.05 -16.08 -3.72
CA PHE A 278 -13.37 -14.66 -3.71
C PHE A 278 -13.49 -14.10 -5.12
N LEU A 279 -12.51 -14.37 -6.00
CA LEU A 279 -12.47 -13.84 -7.36
C LEU A 279 -13.61 -14.39 -8.26
N ALA A 280 -14.28 -15.46 -7.85
CA ALA A 280 -15.46 -15.99 -8.53
C ALA A 280 -16.78 -15.34 -8.06
N THR A 281 -16.76 -14.54 -6.99
CA THR A 281 -17.94 -13.79 -6.52
C THR A 281 -18.19 -12.54 -7.38
N ASP A 282 -19.40 -11.98 -7.29
CA ASP A 282 -19.72 -10.71 -7.96
C ASP A 282 -18.83 -9.56 -7.49
N LEU A 283 -18.53 -9.50 -6.18
CA LEU A 283 -17.59 -8.53 -5.62
C LEU A 283 -16.18 -8.74 -6.18
N GLY A 284 -15.71 -9.99 -6.23
CA GLY A 284 -14.39 -10.33 -6.79
C GLY A 284 -14.26 -9.95 -8.26
N ILE A 285 -15.29 -10.18 -9.07
CA ILE A 285 -15.35 -9.78 -10.48
C ILE A 285 -15.29 -8.25 -10.62
N ILE A 286 -15.99 -7.51 -9.76
CA ILE A 286 -15.91 -6.03 -9.74
C ILE A 286 -14.48 -5.58 -9.42
N HIS A 287 -13.82 -6.17 -8.42
CA HIS A 287 -12.41 -5.88 -8.12
C HIS A 287 -11.48 -6.14 -9.31
N GLN A 288 -11.66 -7.26 -10.02
CA GLN A 288 -10.88 -7.55 -11.23
C GLN A 288 -11.13 -6.52 -12.34
N ASN A 289 -12.37 -6.08 -12.51
CA ASN A 289 -12.72 -5.07 -13.52
C ASN A 289 -12.13 -3.69 -13.20
N ILE A 290 -12.03 -3.33 -11.91
CA ILE A 290 -11.36 -2.11 -11.45
C ILE A 290 -9.87 -2.12 -11.81
N ASP A 291 -9.19 -3.24 -11.54
CA ASP A 291 -7.78 -3.43 -11.90
C ASP A 291 -7.58 -3.40 -13.42
N ALA A 292 -8.44 -4.11 -14.17
CA ALA A 292 -8.41 -4.16 -15.63
C ALA A 292 -8.61 -2.76 -16.24
N PHE A 293 -9.55 -1.96 -15.72
CA PHE A 293 -9.78 -0.60 -16.18
C PHE A 293 -8.50 0.26 -16.07
N SER A 294 -7.85 0.20 -14.90
CA SER A 294 -6.63 0.98 -14.64
C SER A 294 -5.47 0.52 -15.53
N GLN A 295 -5.33 -0.80 -15.75
CA GLN A 295 -4.32 -1.36 -16.65
C GLN A 295 -4.55 -0.93 -18.10
N SER A 296 -5.80 -1.00 -18.60
CA SER A 296 -6.15 -0.58 -19.95
C SER A 296 -5.91 0.93 -20.16
N LEU A 297 -6.22 1.76 -19.16
CA LEU A 297 -5.97 3.20 -19.23
C LEU A 297 -4.48 3.52 -19.34
N VAL A 298 -3.64 2.87 -18.52
CA VAL A 298 -2.18 3.05 -18.57
C VAL A 298 -1.57 2.48 -19.86
N ALA A 299 -2.12 1.38 -20.37
CA ALA A 299 -1.69 0.77 -21.64
C ALA A 299 -2.12 1.60 -22.88
N GLY A 300 -3.02 2.57 -22.72
CA GLY A 300 -3.62 3.30 -23.83
C GLY A 300 -4.61 2.45 -24.65
N ASP A 301 -5.11 1.35 -24.08
CA ASP A 301 -6.15 0.51 -24.69
C ASP A 301 -7.53 1.12 -24.43
N PHE A 302 -7.81 2.21 -25.15
CA PHE A 302 -9.06 2.94 -24.98
C PHE A 302 -10.29 2.14 -25.44
N GLU A 303 -10.11 1.13 -26.30
CA GLU A 303 -11.19 0.21 -26.67
C GLU A 303 -11.59 -0.66 -25.46
N ALA A 304 -10.63 -1.20 -24.73
CA ALA A 304 -10.89 -1.92 -23.49
C ALA A 304 -11.49 -1.02 -22.40
N VAL A 305 -11.01 0.22 -22.26
CA VAL A 305 -11.59 1.22 -21.34
C VAL A 305 -13.07 1.47 -21.67
N VAL A 306 -13.42 1.66 -22.95
CA VAL A 306 -14.82 1.87 -23.36
C VAL A 306 -15.65 0.60 -23.16
N ALA A 307 -15.09 -0.59 -23.40
CA ALA A 307 -15.77 -1.86 -23.23
C ALA A 307 -16.12 -2.19 -21.78
N ALA A 308 -15.46 -1.55 -20.80
CA ALA A 308 -15.77 -1.65 -19.37
C ALA A 308 -17.11 -1.00 -18.99
N TYR A 309 -17.68 -0.15 -19.85
CA TYR A 309 -18.96 0.52 -19.63
C TYR A 309 -20.14 -0.27 -20.23
N THR A 310 -21.34 -0.12 -19.65
CA THR A 310 -22.57 -0.54 -20.32
C THR A 310 -22.82 0.33 -21.56
N HIS A 311 -23.51 -0.20 -22.57
CA HIS A 311 -23.85 0.57 -23.79
C HIS A 311 -24.63 1.86 -23.47
N ASP A 312 -25.44 1.83 -22.41
CA ASP A 312 -26.23 2.95 -21.92
C ASP A 312 -25.58 3.70 -20.74
N ALA A 313 -24.28 3.55 -20.48
CA ALA A 313 -23.64 4.20 -19.34
C ALA A 313 -23.65 5.74 -19.42
N LYS A 314 -23.40 6.39 -18.28
CA LYS A 314 -23.27 7.85 -18.18
C LYS A 314 -22.00 8.26 -17.41
N LEU A 315 -21.27 9.22 -17.95
CA LEU A 315 -20.13 9.87 -17.26
C LEU A 315 -20.55 11.23 -16.71
N PHE A 316 -20.03 11.55 -15.53
CA PHE A 316 -20.23 12.79 -14.80
C PHE A 316 -18.87 13.49 -14.66
N PRO A 317 -18.30 13.98 -15.77
CA PRO A 317 -16.98 14.59 -15.73
C PRO A 317 -16.97 15.83 -14.86
N GLN A 318 -15.82 16.12 -14.25
CA GLN A 318 -15.63 17.36 -13.50
C GLN A 318 -15.96 18.59 -14.35
N ARG A 319 -16.77 19.49 -13.79
CA ARG A 319 -17.11 20.79 -14.40
C ARG A 319 -17.70 20.65 -15.82
N GLY A 320 -18.55 19.66 -16.05
CA GLY A 320 -19.22 19.46 -17.34
C GLY A 320 -20.62 18.83 -17.24
N ASP A 321 -21.32 18.78 -18.37
CA ASP A 321 -22.61 18.10 -18.48
C ASP A 321 -22.47 16.58 -18.48
N ILE A 322 -23.55 15.89 -18.10
CA ILE A 322 -23.65 14.43 -18.16
C ILE A 322 -23.51 13.95 -19.61
N ARG A 323 -22.51 13.09 -19.85
CA ARG A 323 -22.26 12.39 -21.11
C ARG A 323 -22.98 11.05 -21.12
N ARG A 324 -23.62 10.67 -22.23
CA ARG A 324 -24.49 9.48 -22.30
C ARG A 324 -24.16 8.60 -23.48
N GLY A 325 -24.08 7.29 -23.24
CA GLY A 325 -23.94 6.27 -24.26
C GLY A 325 -22.51 6.12 -24.80
N GLU A 326 -22.26 4.97 -25.41
CA GLU A 326 -20.92 4.51 -25.84
C GLU A 326 -20.15 5.54 -26.68
N ALA A 327 -20.78 6.16 -27.68
CA ALA A 327 -20.12 7.13 -28.55
C ALA A 327 -19.56 8.34 -27.77
N SER A 328 -20.31 8.84 -26.78
CA SER A 328 -19.86 9.95 -25.95
C SER A 328 -18.78 9.55 -24.95
N ILE A 329 -18.79 8.30 -24.50
CA ILE A 329 -17.80 7.72 -23.58
C ILE A 329 -16.47 7.48 -24.32
N ARG A 330 -16.54 6.90 -25.52
CA ARG A 330 -15.41 6.73 -26.43
C ARG A 330 -14.73 8.05 -26.73
N SER A 331 -15.51 9.07 -27.11
CA SER A 331 -14.97 10.42 -27.34
C SER A 331 -14.35 11.05 -26.09
N TYR A 332 -14.73 10.64 -24.87
CA TYR A 332 -14.15 11.16 -23.64
C TYR A 332 -12.81 10.49 -23.31
N TRP A 333 -12.76 9.16 -23.38
CA TRP A 333 -11.58 8.38 -23.02
C TRP A 333 -10.49 8.39 -24.07
N THR A 334 -10.85 8.45 -25.36
CA THR A 334 -9.88 8.45 -26.45
C THR A 334 -9.28 9.85 -26.63
N PRO A 335 -7.98 10.04 -26.34
CA PRO A 335 -7.33 11.32 -26.58
C PRO A 335 -7.18 11.63 -28.07
N PRO A 336 -7.02 12.91 -28.45
CA PRO A 336 -6.61 13.29 -29.80
C PRO A 336 -5.29 12.62 -30.21
N ALA A 337 -5.15 12.32 -31.51
CA ALA A 337 -3.98 11.62 -32.05
C ALA A 337 -2.66 12.39 -31.89
N ASP A 338 -2.71 13.71 -31.74
CA ASP A 338 -1.58 14.60 -31.51
C ASP A 338 -1.27 14.82 -30.02
N ARG A 339 -2.00 14.17 -29.10
CA ARG A 339 -1.72 14.27 -27.66
C ARG A 339 -0.43 13.52 -27.31
N GLU A 340 0.59 14.29 -26.92
CA GLU A 340 1.88 13.75 -26.46
C GLU A 340 1.87 13.28 -24.98
N SER A 341 0.88 13.71 -24.20
CA SER A 341 0.77 13.31 -22.79
C SER A 341 0.05 11.97 -22.62
N ARG A 342 0.53 11.10 -21.74
CA ARG A 342 -0.11 9.80 -21.42
C ARG A 342 -0.19 9.54 -19.93
N ALA A 343 -1.22 8.82 -19.50
CA ALA A 343 -1.23 8.22 -18.18
C ALA A 343 -0.09 7.20 -18.09
N VAL A 344 0.69 7.27 -17.03
CA VAL A 344 1.79 6.32 -16.72
C VAL A 344 1.53 5.58 -15.41
N HIS A 345 0.60 6.09 -14.60
CA HIS A 345 0.09 5.46 -13.39
C HIS A 345 -1.40 5.76 -13.29
N HIS A 346 -2.17 4.77 -12.85
CA HIS A 346 -3.57 4.92 -12.46
C HIS A 346 -3.91 3.82 -11.47
N ARG A 347 -4.62 4.18 -10.41
CA ARG A 347 -5.12 3.24 -9.42
C ARG A 347 -6.44 3.74 -8.87
N ILE A 348 -7.42 2.85 -8.81
CA ILE A 348 -8.68 3.04 -8.11
C ILE A 348 -8.57 2.29 -6.79
N MET A 349 -8.95 2.95 -5.70
CA MET A 349 -8.84 2.46 -4.33
C MET A 349 -10.23 2.51 -3.69
N PRO A 350 -11.03 1.44 -3.85
CA PRO A 350 -12.33 1.35 -3.22
C PRO A 350 -12.24 1.43 -1.70
N GLU A 351 -13.10 2.23 -1.09
CA GLU A 351 -13.34 2.25 0.36
C GLU A 351 -14.54 1.38 0.73
N GLU A 352 -15.49 1.21 -0.19
CA GLU A 352 -16.66 0.35 -0.04
C GLU A 352 -17.16 -0.10 -1.40
N ILE A 353 -17.56 -1.38 -1.49
CA ILE A 353 -18.31 -1.91 -2.62
C ILE A 353 -19.47 -2.73 -2.06
N VAL A 354 -20.70 -2.41 -2.47
CA VAL A 354 -21.90 -3.16 -2.07
C VAL A 354 -22.64 -3.65 -3.30
N VAL A 355 -22.76 -4.97 -3.40
CA VAL A 355 -23.53 -5.66 -4.44
C VAL A 355 -24.99 -5.77 -4.00
N LEU A 356 -25.89 -5.30 -4.87
CA LEU A 356 -27.34 -5.24 -4.71
C LEU A 356 -27.98 -5.87 -5.96
N ASP A 357 -28.15 -7.20 -5.93
CA ASP A 357 -28.62 -8.01 -7.07
C ASP A 357 -27.78 -7.75 -8.34
N ASP A 358 -28.42 -7.23 -9.40
CA ASP A 358 -27.76 -6.91 -10.69
C ASP A 358 -27.14 -5.50 -10.72
N THR A 359 -27.03 -4.83 -9.58
CA THR A 359 -26.36 -3.53 -9.44
C THR A 359 -25.35 -3.55 -8.30
N ALA A 360 -24.35 -2.68 -8.34
CA ALA A 360 -23.49 -2.43 -7.19
C ALA A 360 -23.12 -0.96 -7.15
N TYR A 361 -22.82 -0.43 -5.98
CA TYR A 361 -22.14 0.86 -5.88
C TYR A 361 -20.75 0.66 -5.29
N ASP A 362 -19.84 1.54 -5.70
CA ASP A 362 -18.43 1.53 -5.37
C ASP A 362 -17.99 2.98 -5.20
N TRP A 363 -17.41 3.32 -4.05
CA TRP A 363 -16.86 4.65 -3.83
C TRP A 363 -15.52 4.55 -3.12
N GLY A 364 -14.69 5.56 -3.34
CA GLY A 364 -13.36 5.60 -2.76
C GLY A 364 -12.51 6.69 -3.37
N TYR A 365 -11.21 6.44 -3.41
CA TYR A 365 -10.20 7.36 -3.90
C TYR A 365 -9.56 6.83 -5.17
N TYR A 366 -9.01 7.72 -5.98
CA TYR A 366 -8.19 7.34 -7.11
C TYR A 366 -6.93 8.20 -7.13
N GLU A 367 -5.87 7.65 -7.70
CA GLU A 367 -4.62 8.36 -7.95
C GLU A 367 -4.10 8.04 -9.35
N GLY A 368 -3.24 8.90 -9.86
CA GLY A 368 -2.56 8.67 -11.12
C GLY A 368 -1.44 9.65 -11.37
N ALA A 369 -0.70 9.38 -12.44
CA ALA A 369 0.34 10.27 -12.93
C ALA A 369 0.25 10.36 -14.45
N THR A 370 0.38 11.58 -14.97
CA THR A 370 0.45 11.86 -16.40
C THR A 370 1.83 12.34 -16.76
N ARG A 371 2.49 11.63 -17.67
CA ARG A 371 3.75 12.08 -18.29
C ARG A 371 3.42 12.95 -19.49
N ARG A 372 3.94 14.18 -19.51
CA ARG A 372 3.79 15.16 -20.60
C ARG A 372 4.83 14.90 -21.71
N GLY A 373 4.66 15.57 -22.85
CA GLY A 373 5.58 15.45 -24.00
C GLY A 373 7.02 15.89 -23.68
N ASP A 374 7.19 16.82 -22.73
CA ASP A 374 8.49 17.25 -22.20
C ASP A 374 9.13 16.28 -21.19
N GLY A 375 8.47 15.15 -20.90
CA GLY A 375 8.91 14.15 -19.93
C GLY A 375 8.50 14.44 -18.49
N THR A 376 7.92 15.60 -18.19
CA THR A 376 7.47 15.96 -16.84
C THR A 376 6.30 15.08 -16.41
N GLU A 377 6.35 14.56 -15.18
CA GLU A 377 5.25 13.82 -14.58
C GLU A 377 4.43 14.71 -13.67
N VAL A 378 3.11 14.66 -13.82
CA VAL A 378 2.15 15.37 -12.99
C VAL A 378 1.28 14.35 -12.29
N HIS A 379 1.37 14.32 -10.96
CA HIS A 379 0.53 13.51 -10.10
C HIS A 379 -0.83 14.16 -9.89
N TRP A 380 -1.85 13.33 -9.75
CA TRP A 380 -3.21 13.74 -9.47
C TRP A 380 -3.91 12.68 -8.65
N GLU A 381 -4.86 13.13 -7.85
CA GLU A 381 -5.67 12.31 -6.98
C GLU A 381 -7.07 12.89 -6.86
N GLY A 382 -8.00 12.07 -6.42
CA GLY A 382 -9.39 12.47 -6.25
C GLY A 382 -10.22 11.41 -5.58
N LYS A 383 -11.53 11.66 -5.55
CA LYS A 383 -12.55 10.72 -5.06
C LYS A 383 -13.55 10.41 -6.15
N TYR A 384 -14.17 9.25 -6.06
CA TYR A 384 -15.11 8.77 -7.07
C TYR A 384 -16.33 8.07 -6.48
N VAL A 385 -17.37 7.95 -7.32
CA VAL A 385 -18.49 7.04 -7.15
C VAL A 385 -18.75 6.36 -8.50
N ILE A 386 -18.74 5.03 -8.50
CA ILE A 386 -19.10 4.18 -9.62
C ILE A 386 -20.36 3.39 -9.25
N VAL A 387 -21.33 3.34 -10.16
CA VAL A 387 -22.43 2.36 -10.10
C VAL A 387 -22.16 1.32 -11.17
N TRP A 388 -22.04 0.07 -10.73
CA TRP A 388 -21.91 -1.09 -11.58
C TRP A 388 -23.29 -1.68 -11.90
N LYS A 389 -23.40 -2.30 -13.07
CA LYS A 389 -24.59 -3.04 -13.49
C LYS A 389 -24.18 -4.33 -14.17
N LYS A 390 -24.84 -5.43 -13.80
CA LYS A 390 -24.72 -6.72 -14.45
C LYS A 390 -25.52 -6.69 -15.75
N THR A 391 -24.87 -7.00 -16.88
CA THR A 391 -25.56 -7.07 -18.18
C THR A 391 -26.41 -8.34 -18.28
N ALA A 392 -27.25 -8.42 -19.31
CA ALA A 392 -28.06 -9.62 -19.57
C ALA A 392 -27.18 -10.87 -19.83
N GLU A 393 -25.95 -10.66 -20.30
CA GLU A 393 -24.93 -11.69 -20.51
C GLU A 393 -24.16 -12.05 -19.21
N GLY A 394 -24.53 -11.46 -18.08
CA GLY A 394 -23.93 -11.73 -16.77
C GLY A 394 -22.63 -10.97 -16.49
N GLN A 395 -22.27 -9.97 -17.30
CA GLN A 395 -21.03 -9.22 -17.14
C GLN A 395 -21.22 -7.99 -16.24
N TRP A 396 -20.39 -7.79 -15.23
CA TRP A 396 -20.36 -6.53 -14.48
C TRP A 396 -19.68 -5.44 -15.29
N LYS A 397 -20.36 -4.30 -15.46
CA LYS A 397 -19.85 -3.13 -16.19
C LYS A 397 -20.21 -1.83 -15.51
N ILE A 398 -19.43 -0.78 -15.76
CA ILE A 398 -19.67 0.56 -15.24
C ILE A 398 -20.92 1.14 -15.91
N TYR A 399 -21.93 1.51 -15.10
CA TYR A 399 -23.18 2.13 -15.54
C TYR A 399 -23.20 3.65 -15.28
N LEU A 400 -22.78 4.09 -14.09
CA LEU A 400 -22.56 5.50 -13.76
C LEU A 400 -21.14 5.68 -13.25
N ASP A 401 -20.48 6.75 -13.66
CA ASP A 401 -19.11 7.05 -13.26
C ASP A 401 -18.94 8.55 -13.02
N SER A 402 -18.58 8.90 -11.79
CA SER A 402 -18.43 10.27 -11.32
C SER A 402 -17.18 10.39 -10.48
N TRP A 403 -16.38 11.42 -10.73
CA TRP A 403 -15.16 11.67 -9.97
C TRP A 403 -14.86 13.17 -9.84
N ASN A 404 -14.16 13.55 -8.79
CA ASN A 404 -13.67 14.90 -8.57
C ASN A 404 -12.27 14.91 -7.94
N ASN A 405 -11.46 15.91 -8.26
CA ASN A 405 -10.15 16.11 -7.62
C ASN A 405 -10.35 16.49 -6.14
N LEU A 406 -9.36 16.14 -5.31
CA LEU A 406 -9.28 16.59 -3.91
C LEU A 406 -8.91 18.07 -3.81
#